data_AF-A0AAD6VTZ4-F1
#
_entry.id   AF-A0AAD6VTZ4-F1
#
_cell.length_a   1.000
_cell.length_b   1.000
_cell.length_c   1.000
_cell.angle_alpha   90.00
_cell.angle_beta   90.00
_cell.angle_gamma   90.00
#
_symmetry.space_group_name_H-M   'P 1'
#
loop_
_entity.id
_entity.type
_entity.pdbx_description
1 polymer ?
#
loop_
_entity_poly.entity_id
_entity_poly.type
_entity_poly.pdbx_seq_one_letter_code
_entity_poly.pdbx_strand_id
1 'polypeptide(L)'
;MASGRIKSPADVIERLDWISTGKSELEGAESLYRKAFVRYLNGRGIVRHARLPLDSLTDSEKNIAADDPLARALMFLMYATGTQLLPQNDGRIDMQFLERYSEWRPDAERGNPAINPDRWPDYISPPRGHTCFDGVDLPLIGVTTLLEQPIPDDDTASTDFDLYQYIAYRPTTRYAEFGGI
;
A
#
# COMPACT_ATOMS: atom_id res chain seq x y z
N MET A 1 26.75 0.79 17.02
CA MET A 1 25.85 0.35 15.93
C MET A 1 24.72 1.37 15.86
N ALA A 2 24.59 2.10 14.75
CA ALA A 2 23.48 3.03 14.57
C ALA A 2 22.18 2.21 14.57
N SER A 3 21.20 2.58 15.42
CA SER A 3 19.93 1.86 15.45
C SER A 3 19.22 2.11 14.11
N GLY A 4 18.86 1.06 13.37
CA GLY A 4 18.03 1.16 12.15
C GLY A 4 16.58 1.61 12.42
N ARG A 5 16.34 2.36 13.50
CA ARG A 5 15.03 2.91 13.84
C ARG A 5 14.77 4.12 12.96
N ILE A 6 13.58 4.16 12.37
CA ILE A 6 13.11 5.34 11.65
C ILE A 6 12.81 6.48 12.63
N LYS A 7 13.02 7.71 12.17
CA LYS A 7 12.68 8.97 12.84
C LYS A 7 11.62 9.75 12.06
N SER A 8 11.53 9.50 10.77
CA SER A 8 10.55 10.12 9.88
C SER A 8 10.14 9.15 8.75
N PRO A 9 8.99 9.37 8.09
CA PRO A 9 8.65 8.66 6.86
C PRO A 9 9.68 8.85 5.75
N ALA A 10 10.35 10.00 5.70
CA ALA A 10 11.38 10.28 4.70
C ALA A 10 12.52 9.26 4.77
N ASP A 11 12.88 8.79 5.97
CA ASP A 11 13.91 7.76 6.14
C ASP A 11 13.55 6.45 5.42
N VAL A 12 12.25 6.11 5.32
CA VAL A 12 11.76 4.94 4.58
C VAL A 12 11.72 5.23 3.08
N ILE A 13 11.18 6.39 2.71
CA ILE A 13 11.06 6.83 1.30
C ILE A 13 12.43 6.84 0.62
N GLU A 14 13.46 7.33 1.32
CA GLU A 14 14.84 7.34 0.84
C GLU A 14 15.43 5.95 0.60
N ARG A 15 14.86 4.88 1.17
CA ARG A 15 15.29 3.49 0.98
C ARG A 15 14.53 2.73 -0.09
N LEU A 16 13.45 3.29 -0.64
CA LEU A 16 12.69 2.66 -1.71
C LEU A 16 13.51 2.65 -3.01
N ASP A 17 13.61 1.50 -3.66
CA ASP A 17 14.10 1.37 -5.03
C ASP A 17 12.96 1.02 -5.97
N TRP A 18 12.71 1.86 -6.98
CA TRP A 18 11.54 1.75 -7.85
C TRP A 18 11.88 1.04 -9.15
N ILE A 19 11.47 -0.22 -9.26
CA ILE A 19 11.75 -1.07 -10.42
C ILE A 19 10.56 -1.00 -11.39
N SER A 20 10.79 -0.38 -12.57
CA SER A 20 9.76 -0.19 -13.59
C SER A 20 9.39 -1.48 -14.32
N THR A 21 8.16 -1.54 -14.84
CA THR A 21 7.74 -2.57 -15.80
C THR A 21 8.49 -2.49 -17.13
N GLY A 22 9.03 -1.32 -17.48
CA GLY A 22 9.62 -1.02 -18.79
C GLY A 22 8.59 -0.83 -19.91
N LYS A 23 7.31 -0.75 -19.58
CA LYS A 23 6.20 -0.56 -20.54
C LYS A 23 5.79 0.90 -20.61
N SER A 24 5.97 1.53 -21.77
CA SER A 24 5.72 2.96 -21.94
C SER A 24 4.27 3.36 -21.68
N GLU A 25 3.31 2.48 -21.96
CA GLU A 25 1.89 2.68 -21.69
C GLU A 25 1.54 2.71 -20.20
N LEU A 26 2.43 2.22 -19.31
CA LEU A 26 2.22 2.18 -17.87
C LEU A 26 3.01 3.24 -17.10
N GLU A 27 3.92 3.98 -17.74
CA GLU A 27 4.77 4.99 -17.10
C GLU A 27 3.96 6.05 -16.32
N GLY A 28 2.81 6.46 -16.87
CA GLY A 28 1.90 7.40 -16.21
C GLY A 28 1.34 6.84 -14.90
N ALA A 29 0.91 5.57 -14.91
CA ALA A 29 0.41 4.88 -13.72
C ALA A 29 1.51 4.66 -12.69
N GLU A 30 2.71 4.28 -13.11
CA GLU A 30 3.87 4.17 -12.21
C GLU A 30 4.18 5.50 -11.51
N SER A 31 4.15 6.62 -12.25
CA SER A 31 4.38 7.95 -11.68
C SER A 31 3.31 8.34 -10.65
N LEU A 32 2.04 8.09 -10.96
CA LEU A 32 0.93 8.36 -10.04
C LEU A 32 1.01 7.47 -8.80
N TYR A 33 1.34 6.20 -8.96
CA TYR A 33 1.51 5.28 -7.84
C TYR A 33 2.60 5.75 -6.89
N ARG A 34 3.80 6.11 -7.41
CA ARG A 34 4.91 6.62 -6.59
C ARG A 34 4.49 7.83 -5.77
N LYS A 35 3.81 8.80 -6.40
CA LYS A 35 3.32 10.02 -5.73
C LYS A 35 2.31 9.71 -4.65
N ALA A 36 1.29 8.92 -4.98
CA ALA A 36 0.24 8.53 -4.04
C ALA A 36 0.82 7.71 -2.87
N PHE A 37 1.81 6.86 -3.13
CA PHE A 37 2.48 6.05 -2.12
C PHE A 37 3.33 6.87 -1.15
N VAL A 38 4.14 7.79 -1.66
CA VAL A 38 4.92 8.72 -0.84
C VAL A 38 4.00 9.53 0.08
N ARG A 39 2.88 10.03 -0.46
CA ARG A 39 1.84 10.70 0.32
C ARG A 39 1.25 9.79 1.39
N TYR A 40 0.90 8.54 1.04
CA TYR A 40 0.40 7.56 2.00
C TYR A 40 1.35 7.39 3.18
N LEU A 41 2.66 7.24 2.93
CA LEU A 41 3.67 7.10 3.99
C LEU A 41 3.81 8.34 4.87
N ASN A 42 3.62 9.54 4.32
CA ASN A 42 3.63 10.79 5.08
C ASN A 42 2.37 11.03 5.92
N GLY A 43 1.27 10.31 5.60
CA GLY A 43 0.02 10.43 6.33
C GLY A 43 0.15 10.00 7.80
N ARG A 44 -0.56 10.72 8.69
CA ARG A 44 -0.52 10.48 10.14
C ARG A 44 -1.51 9.41 10.58
N GLY A 45 -1.14 8.70 11.64
CA GLY A 45 -1.93 7.67 12.28
C GLY A 45 -2.39 6.58 11.30
N ILE A 46 -3.42 5.84 11.70
CA ILE A 46 -4.11 4.91 10.80
C ILE A 46 -4.99 5.66 9.79
N VAL A 47 -5.30 5.02 8.67
CA VAL A 47 -6.21 5.57 7.65
C VAL A 47 -7.61 5.74 8.24
N ARG A 48 -8.26 6.88 7.95
CA ARG A 48 -9.63 7.17 8.39
C ARG A 48 -10.53 7.30 7.17
N HIS A 49 -11.14 6.19 6.77
CA HIS A 49 -11.96 6.12 5.57
C HIS A 49 -13.38 5.69 5.90
N ALA A 50 -14.38 6.23 5.18
CA ALA A 50 -15.79 5.88 5.41
C ALA A 50 -16.08 4.37 5.23
N ARG A 51 -15.27 3.70 4.40
CA ARG A 51 -15.34 2.25 4.16
C ARG A 51 -14.54 1.41 5.16
N LEU A 52 -13.92 2.02 6.17
CA LEU A 52 -13.19 1.34 7.24
C LEU A 52 -13.91 1.59 8.57
N PRO A 53 -14.90 0.76 8.95
CA PRO A 53 -15.62 0.91 10.20
C PRO A 53 -14.67 0.75 11.40
N LEU A 54 -14.86 1.54 12.47
CA LEU A 54 -14.01 1.46 13.67
C LEU A 54 -14.01 0.07 14.30
N ASP A 55 -15.11 -0.67 14.18
CA ASP A 55 -15.25 -2.03 14.71
C ASP A 55 -14.39 -3.06 13.97
N SER A 56 -13.92 -2.73 12.76
CA SER A 56 -13.00 -3.58 12.01
C SER A 56 -11.57 -3.49 12.53
N LEU A 57 -11.22 -2.45 13.30
CA LEU A 57 -9.88 -2.23 13.82
C LEU A 57 -9.58 -3.13 15.03
N THR A 58 -8.36 -3.67 15.09
CA THR A 58 -7.84 -4.34 16.29
C THR A 58 -7.62 -3.32 17.41
N ASP A 59 -7.54 -3.80 18.66
CA ASP A 59 -7.25 -2.93 19.80
C ASP A 59 -5.88 -2.25 19.67
N SER A 60 -4.89 -2.93 19.10
CA SER A 60 -3.58 -2.32 18.80
C SER A 60 -3.70 -1.13 17.84
N GLU A 61 -4.52 -1.26 16.79
CA GLU A 61 -4.74 -0.17 15.82
C GLU A 61 -5.52 0.99 16.43
N LYS A 62 -6.50 0.70 17.28
CA LYS A 62 -7.27 1.73 18.00
C LYS A 62 -6.41 2.57 18.96
N ASN A 63 -5.30 1.99 19.44
CA ASN A 63 -4.38 2.64 20.38
C ASN A 63 -3.28 3.47 19.68
N ILE A 64 -3.17 3.43 18.35
CA ILE A 64 -2.25 4.29 17.61
C ILE A 64 -2.73 5.74 17.70
N ALA A 65 -1.84 6.65 18.07
CA ALA A 65 -2.17 8.07 18.14
C ALA A 65 -2.57 8.61 16.76
N ALA A 66 -3.62 9.43 16.71
CA ALA A 66 -4.16 9.96 15.46
C ALA A 66 -3.17 10.82 14.68
N ASP A 67 -2.22 11.43 15.38
CA ASP A 67 -1.19 12.31 14.86
C ASP A 67 0.19 11.62 14.76
N ASP A 68 0.28 10.31 15.01
CA ASP A 68 1.54 9.57 14.91
C ASP A 68 2.09 9.65 13.48
N PRO A 69 3.25 10.30 13.26
CA PRO A 69 3.81 10.48 11.93
C PRO A 69 4.46 9.21 11.37
N LEU A 70 4.62 8.15 12.17
CA LEU A 70 5.35 6.93 11.79
C LEU A 70 4.44 5.72 11.57
N ALA A 71 3.17 5.77 12.01
CA ALA A 71 2.27 4.62 12.01
C ALA A 71 2.25 3.86 10.66
N ARG A 72 2.01 4.56 9.56
CA ARG A 72 1.92 3.95 8.21
C ARG A 72 3.26 3.45 7.70
N ALA A 73 4.33 4.20 7.96
CA ALA A 73 5.70 3.80 7.60
C ALA A 73 6.15 2.53 8.33
N LEU A 74 5.80 2.40 9.62
CA LEU A 74 6.08 1.20 10.41
C LEU A 74 5.27 -0.01 9.94
N MET A 75 4.01 0.18 9.57
CA MET A 75 3.19 -0.88 8.97
C MET A 75 3.79 -1.36 7.65
N PHE A 76 4.16 -0.42 6.77
CA PHE A 76 4.80 -0.76 5.50
C PHE A 76 6.13 -1.49 5.70
N LEU A 77 7.00 -1.03 6.61
CA LEU A 77 8.27 -1.72 6.89
C LEU A 77 8.05 -3.15 7.37
N MET A 78 7.13 -3.34 8.32
CA MET A 78 6.78 -4.67 8.80
C MET A 78 6.28 -5.56 7.66
N TYR A 79 5.50 -5.01 6.74
CA TYR A 79 5.00 -5.72 5.57
C TYR A 79 6.10 -6.09 4.57
N ALA A 80 6.98 -5.15 4.24
CA ALA A 80 8.00 -5.32 3.20
C ALA A 80 9.23 -6.11 3.67
N THR A 81 9.59 -6.00 4.96
CA THR A 81 10.87 -6.51 5.50
C THR A 81 10.68 -7.47 6.68
N GLY A 82 9.46 -7.65 7.19
CA GLY A 82 9.20 -8.44 8.39
C GLY A 82 9.66 -7.78 9.69
N THR A 83 10.09 -6.51 9.65
CA THR A 83 10.54 -5.73 10.80
C THR A 83 10.17 -4.26 10.65
N GLN A 84 10.15 -3.51 11.76
CA GLN A 84 9.93 -2.06 11.78
C GLN A 84 11.23 -1.24 11.68
N LEU A 85 12.33 -1.91 11.30
CA LEU A 85 13.65 -1.31 11.20
C LEU A 85 14.03 -1.15 9.72
N LEU A 86 14.78 -0.09 9.41
CA LEU A 86 15.37 0.08 8.09
C LEU A 86 16.39 -1.03 7.81
N PRO A 87 16.52 -1.46 6.55
CA PRO A 87 17.60 -2.33 6.12
C PRO A 87 18.98 -1.76 6.50
N GLN A 88 19.88 -2.62 6.97
CA GLN A 88 21.24 -2.22 7.36
C GLN A 88 22.12 -1.94 6.14
N ASN A 89 23.25 -1.24 6.34
CA ASN A 89 24.31 -1.06 5.33
C ASN A 89 23.82 -0.53 3.97
N ASP A 90 23.01 0.53 3.99
CA ASP A 90 22.41 1.14 2.79
C ASP A 90 21.50 0.21 1.97
N GLY A 91 21.02 -0.89 2.58
CA GLY A 91 20.02 -1.76 1.99
C GLY A 91 18.78 -1.00 1.52
N ARG A 92 18.24 -1.46 0.40
CA ARG A 92 17.08 -0.91 -0.29
C ARG A 92 15.86 -1.78 -0.08
N ILE A 93 14.69 -1.18 -0.28
CA ILE A 93 13.42 -1.89 -0.32
C ILE A 93 12.95 -1.88 -1.76
N ASP A 94 12.91 -3.05 -2.40
CA ASP A 94 12.60 -3.16 -3.82
C ASP A 94 11.09 -3.00 -4.04
N MET A 95 10.69 -2.02 -4.84
CA MET A 95 9.31 -1.72 -5.19
C MET A 95 9.10 -2.05 -6.66
N GLN A 96 8.72 -3.30 -6.95
CA GLN A 96 8.63 -3.82 -8.30
C GLN A 96 7.25 -3.64 -8.91
N PHE A 97 7.13 -2.79 -9.93
CA PHE A 97 5.90 -2.67 -10.68
C PHE A 97 5.66 -3.89 -11.58
N LEU A 98 4.43 -4.37 -11.57
CA LEU A 98 3.93 -5.42 -12.44
C LEU A 98 2.66 -4.94 -13.13
N GLU A 99 2.47 -5.32 -14.39
CA GLU A 99 1.21 -5.06 -15.07
C GLU A 99 0.04 -5.74 -14.32
N ARG A 100 0.21 -7.03 -14.01
CA ARG A 100 -0.69 -7.87 -13.21
C ARG A 100 0.04 -9.11 -12.71
N TYR A 101 -0.50 -9.80 -11.71
CA TYR A 101 -0.04 -11.15 -11.37
C TYR A 101 -0.54 -12.17 -12.39
N SER A 102 0.28 -13.19 -12.69
CA SER A 102 -0.03 -14.23 -13.70
C SER A 102 -1.32 -15.00 -13.43
N GLU A 103 -1.65 -15.19 -12.16
CA GLU A 103 -2.81 -15.91 -11.66
C GLU A 103 -4.04 -15.02 -11.45
N TRP A 104 -3.85 -13.70 -11.46
CA TRP A 104 -4.97 -12.78 -11.35
C TRP A 104 -5.65 -12.66 -12.71
N ARG A 105 -6.80 -13.30 -12.82
CA ARG A 105 -7.75 -13.05 -13.90
C ARG A 105 -8.82 -12.12 -13.34
N PRO A 106 -8.96 -10.89 -13.85
CA PRO A 106 -10.14 -10.12 -13.52
C PRO A 106 -11.35 -10.95 -13.94
N ASP A 107 -12.40 -10.99 -13.11
CA ASP A 107 -13.68 -11.63 -13.46
C ASP A 107 -14.28 -11.08 -14.77
N ALA A 108 -13.69 -10.03 -15.33
CA ALA A 108 -13.90 -9.57 -16.68
C ALA A 108 -13.82 -10.65 -17.77
N GLU A 109 -12.95 -11.66 -17.63
CA GLU A 109 -12.89 -12.80 -18.57
C GLU A 109 -14.08 -13.79 -18.41
N ARG A 110 -14.91 -13.62 -17.37
CA ARG A 110 -16.21 -14.32 -17.19
C ARG A 110 -17.44 -13.49 -17.61
N GLY A 111 -17.25 -12.28 -18.18
CA GLY A 111 -18.34 -11.44 -18.69
C GLY A 111 -18.54 -10.12 -17.93
N ASN A 112 -17.48 -9.30 -17.87
CA ASN A 112 -17.36 -8.06 -17.08
C ASN A 112 -18.62 -7.17 -17.00
N PRO A 113 -19.22 -6.96 -15.82
CA PRO A 113 -19.76 -5.64 -15.49
C PRO A 113 -18.55 -4.73 -15.18
N ALA A 114 -18.55 -3.48 -15.66
CA ALA A 114 -17.53 -2.49 -15.33
C ALA A 114 -17.12 -2.57 -13.85
N ILE A 115 -15.81 -2.52 -13.56
CA ILE A 115 -15.29 -2.52 -12.18
C ILE A 115 -16.09 -1.51 -11.39
N ASN A 116 -16.93 -1.98 -10.46
CA ASN A 116 -17.72 -1.08 -9.64
C ASN A 116 -16.75 -0.37 -8.70
N PRO A 117 -16.57 0.96 -8.80
CA PRO A 117 -15.67 1.70 -7.92
C PRO A 117 -16.06 1.59 -6.44
N ASP A 118 -17.31 1.20 -6.14
CA ASP A 118 -17.79 0.94 -4.79
C ASP A 118 -17.42 -0.44 -4.23
N ARG A 119 -16.88 -1.33 -5.06
CA ARG A 119 -16.49 -2.70 -4.68
C ARG A 119 -15.05 -3.03 -5.04
N TRP A 120 -14.21 -2.02 -5.21
CA TRP A 120 -12.79 -2.23 -5.52
C TRP A 120 -12.07 -3.21 -4.58
N PRO A 121 -12.36 -3.32 -3.27
CA PRO A 121 -11.67 -4.28 -2.39
C PRO A 121 -11.84 -5.74 -2.83
N ASP A 122 -12.94 -6.08 -3.52
CA ASP A 122 -13.25 -7.43 -3.96
C ASP A 122 -12.51 -7.82 -5.26
N TYR A 123 -12.02 -6.82 -6.01
CA TYR A 123 -11.52 -7.01 -7.38
C TYR A 123 -10.05 -6.62 -7.55
N ILE A 124 -9.50 -5.77 -6.69
CA ILE A 124 -8.10 -5.32 -6.80
C ILE A 124 -7.17 -6.31 -6.10
N SER A 125 -6.15 -6.78 -6.83
CA SER A 125 -5.06 -7.54 -6.20
C SER A 125 -4.25 -6.62 -5.29
N PRO A 126 -4.09 -6.94 -3.99
CA PRO A 126 -3.19 -6.17 -3.12
C PRO A 126 -1.72 -6.33 -3.56
N PRO A 127 -0.83 -5.41 -3.16
CA PRO A 127 0.61 -5.59 -3.28
C PRO A 127 1.05 -6.85 -2.56
N ARG A 128 2.19 -7.44 -2.92
CA ARG A 128 2.74 -8.64 -2.25
C ARG A 128 4.10 -8.36 -1.65
N GLY A 129 4.22 -8.54 -0.34
CA GLY A 129 5.47 -8.40 0.39
C GLY A 129 6.33 -9.67 0.28
N HIS A 130 7.62 -9.47 0.09
CA HIS A 130 8.65 -10.49 -0.01
C HIS A 130 9.72 -10.20 1.05
N THR A 131 9.41 -10.49 2.31
CA THR A 131 10.25 -10.10 3.46
C THR A 131 11.65 -10.70 3.44
N CYS A 132 11.86 -11.83 2.75
CA CYS A 132 13.19 -12.43 2.58
C CYS A 132 14.08 -11.69 1.56
N PHE A 133 13.51 -10.78 0.78
CA PHE A 133 14.18 -9.98 -0.23
C PHE A 133 14.04 -8.48 0.04
N ASP A 134 13.45 -8.08 1.18
CA ASP A 134 13.10 -6.69 1.47
C ASP A 134 12.35 -6.04 0.29
N GLY A 135 11.32 -6.69 -0.25
CA GLY A 135 10.68 -6.28 -1.50
C GLY A 135 9.17 -6.29 -1.48
N VAL A 136 8.55 -5.56 -2.41
CA VAL A 136 7.10 -5.53 -2.63
C VAL A 136 6.80 -5.49 -4.13
N ASP A 137 5.97 -6.43 -4.57
CA ASP A 137 5.38 -6.40 -5.92
C ASP A 137 4.13 -5.51 -5.94
N LEU A 138 4.03 -4.66 -6.96
CA LEU A 138 2.99 -3.63 -7.11
C LEU A 138 2.20 -3.84 -8.42
N PRO A 139 1.00 -4.45 -8.38
CA PRO A 139 0.19 -4.64 -9.57
C PRO A 139 -0.48 -3.32 -10.01
N LEU A 140 -0.40 -2.97 -11.29
CA LEU A 140 -0.90 -1.69 -11.82
C LEU A 140 -2.34 -1.75 -12.36
N ILE A 141 -2.70 -2.74 -13.18
CA ILE A 141 -4.01 -2.77 -13.90
C ILE A 141 -5.21 -2.69 -12.95
N GLY A 142 -5.13 -3.32 -11.77
CA GLY A 142 -6.21 -3.30 -10.79
C GLY A 142 -6.34 -1.96 -10.07
N VAL A 143 -5.25 -1.20 -9.93
CA VAL A 143 -5.18 0.00 -9.08
C VAL A 143 -5.38 1.28 -9.88
N THR A 144 -5.36 1.23 -11.21
CA THR A 144 -5.47 2.42 -12.08
C THR A 144 -6.67 3.31 -11.75
N THR A 145 -7.84 2.73 -11.46
CA THR A 145 -9.05 3.49 -11.09
C THR A 145 -8.89 4.26 -9.78
N LEU A 146 -8.06 3.77 -8.85
CA LEU A 146 -7.69 4.48 -7.62
C LEU A 146 -6.66 5.59 -7.91
N LEU A 147 -5.74 5.33 -8.83
CA LEU A 147 -4.70 6.30 -9.24
C LEU A 147 -5.25 7.47 -10.06
N GLU A 148 -6.38 7.28 -10.75
CA GLU A 148 -7.10 8.32 -11.48
C GLU A 148 -7.81 9.31 -10.56
N GLN A 149 -8.01 8.96 -9.28
CA GLN A 149 -8.57 9.89 -8.29
C GLN A 149 -7.57 11.03 -8.01
N PRO A 150 -8.04 12.27 -7.75
CA PRO A 150 -7.17 13.37 -7.39
C PRO A 150 -6.31 13.03 -6.16
N ILE A 151 -5.00 13.23 -6.25
CA ILE A 151 -4.08 13.13 -5.12
C ILE A 151 -4.17 14.44 -4.33
N PRO A 152 -4.67 14.46 -3.09
CA PRO A 152 -4.75 15.68 -2.30
C PRO A 152 -3.35 16.16 -1.91
N ASP A 153 -3.15 17.48 -1.90
CA ASP A 153 -1.90 18.10 -1.42
C ASP A 153 -1.70 17.94 0.11
N ASP A 154 -2.79 17.65 0.84
CA ASP A 154 -2.77 17.44 2.28
C ASP A 154 -2.61 15.95 2.62
N ASP A 155 -1.54 15.61 3.35
CA ASP A 155 -1.23 14.26 3.84
C ASP A 155 -2.25 13.74 4.88
N THR A 156 -3.10 14.61 5.44
CA THR A 156 -4.13 14.20 6.43
C THR A 156 -5.40 13.64 5.81
N ALA A 157 -5.67 13.91 4.53
CA ALA A 157 -6.80 13.30 3.85
C ALA A 157 -6.64 11.77 3.77
N SER A 158 -7.74 11.05 3.65
CA SER A 158 -7.72 9.59 3.42
C SER A 158 -8.43 9.31 2.11
N THR A 159 -7.73 8.70 1.16
CA THR A 159 -8.26 8.33 -0.16
C THR A 159 -8.56 6.83 -0.24
N ASP A 160 -9.25 6.39 -1.29
CA ASP A 160 -9.40 4.95 -1.55
C ASP A 160 -8.04 4.27 -1.76
N PHE A 161 -7.06 4.98 -2.37
CA PHE A 161 -5.69 4.48 -2.48
C PHE A 161 -5.03 4.28 -1.11
N ASP A 162 -5.22 5.21 -0.16
CA ASP A 162 -4.68 5.03 1.19
C ASP A 162 -5.31 3.83 1.89
N LEU A 163 -6.63 3.65 1.75
CA LEU A 163 -7.33 2.51 2.31
C LEU A 163 -6.82 1.20 1.69
N TYR A 164 -6.58 1.18 0.38
CA TYR A 164 -5.97 0.04 -0.31
C TYR A 164 -4.61 -0.35 0.26
N GLN A 165 -3.70 0.62 0.44
CA GLN A 165 -2.39 0.35 1.05
C GLN A 165 -2.51 -0.09 2.50
N TYR A 166 -3.39 0.56 3.27
CA TYR A 166 -3.62 0.23 4.67
C TYR A 166 -4.10 -1.20 4.84
N ILE A 167 -5.10 -1.63 4.07
CA ILE A 167 -5.62 -3.01 4.11
C ILE A 167 -4.52 -4.00 3.73
N ALA A 168 -3.72 -3.69 2.71
CA ALA A 168 -2.62 -4.55 2.27
C ALA A 168 -1.54 -4.74 3.34
N TYR A 169 -1.17 -3.67 4.05
CA TYR A 169 -0.08 -3.70 5.03
C TYR A 169 -0.54 -4.03 6.45
N ARG A 170 -1.85 -4.22 6.62
CA ARG A 170 -2.43 -4.56 7.89
C ARG A 170 -1.91 -5.93 8.33
N PRO A 171 -1.37 -6.07 9.55
CA PRO A 171 -0.93 -7.35 10.10
C PRO A 171 -2.13 -8.19 10.56
N THR A 172 -3.13 -8.37 9.70
CA THR A 172 -4.26 -9.26 9.94
C THR A 172 -4.19 -10.46 9.01
N THR A 173 -3.86 -11.61 9.57
CA THR A 173 -4.33 -12.90 9.07
C THR A 173 -5.86 -12.90 9.09
N ARG A 174 -6.54 -12.46 8.03
CA ARG A 174 -7.93 -12.84 7.65
C ARG A 174 -8.42 -12.03 6.44
N TYR A 175 -8.26 -12.61 5.26
CA TYR A 175 -9.09 -12.27 4.08
C TYR A 175 -10.60 -12.37 4.38
N ALA A 176 -10.98 -13.14 5.40
CA ALA A 176 -12.37 -13.33 5.86
C ALA A 176 -13.04 -12.08 6.46
N GLU A 177 -12.29 -11.03 6.82
CA GLU A 177 -12.86 -9.81 7.43
C GLU A 177 -13.40 -8.79 6.42
N PHE A 178 -13.14 -9.01 5.12
CA PHE A 178 -13.56 -8.11 4.04
C PHE A 178 -14.62 -8.72 3.10
N GLY A 179 -15.34 -9.76 3.55
CA GLY A 179 -16.46 -10.33 2.79
C GLY A 179 -16.09 -11.34 1.69
N GLY A 180 -14.90 -11.95 1.77
CA GLY A 180 -14.53 -13.06 0.88
C GLY A 180 -15.36 -14.33 1.15
N ILE A 181 -16.05 -14.78 0.11
CA ILE A 181 -16.72 -16.10 -0.02
C ILE A 181 -15.66 -17.20 -0.08
#